data_AF-A0A963WGI8-F1
#
_entry.id   AF-A0A963WGI8-F1
#
_cell.length_a   1.000
_cell.length_b   1.000
_cell.length_c   1.000
_cell.angle_alpha   90.00
_cell.angle_beta   90.00
_cell.angle_gamma   90.00
#
_symmetry.space_group_name_H-M   'P 1'
#
loop_
_entity.id
_entity.type
_entity.pdbx_description
1 polymer ?
#
loop_
_entity_poly.entity_id
_entity_poly.type
_entity_poly.pdbx_seq_one_letter_code
_entity_poly.pdbx_strand_id
1 'polypeptide(L)' 'ATHANGGTILFAADSDDQVAAWHAAGLANGGTCEGQPEPKPQARGAFGAYLRDPDGNKLAAYHGLEMG' A
#
# COMPACT_ATOMS: atom_id res chain seq x y z
N ALA A 1 -18.93 -5.45 11.65
CA ALA A 1 -18.61 -4.14 11.05
C ALA A 1 -18.94 -4.21 9.57
N THR A 2 -19.56 -3.18 8.99
CA THR A 2 -19.72 -3.08 7.54
C THR A 2 -18.36 -2.66 7.00
N HIS A 3 -17.69 -3.55 6.25
CA HIS A 3 -16.42 -3.26 5.57
C HIS A 3 -16.55 -1.94 4.80
N ALA A 4 -15.49 -1.12 4.78
CA ALA A 4 -15.46 0.05 3.92
C ALA A 4 -15.89 -0.34 2.50
N ASN A 5 -16.82 0.43 1.90
CA ASN A 5 -17.45 0.14 0.61
C ASN A 5 -16.44 0.16 -0.57
N GLY A 6 -15.47 -0.75 -0.60
CA GLY A 6 -14.46 -0.84 -1.65
C GLY A 6 -13.43 0.30 -1.66
N GLY A 7 -13.33 1.09 -0.58
CA GLY A 7 -12.32 2.14 -0.45
C GLY A 7 -10.90 1.56 -0.28
N THR A 8 -9.91 2.19 -0.92
CA THR A 8 -8.49 1.91 -0.66
C THR A 8 -7.91 3.04 0.18
N ILE A 9 -7.32 2.71 1.33
CA ILE A 9 -6.57 3.67 2.14
C ILE A 9 -5.17 3.78 1.55
N LEU A 10 -4.79 5.00 1.16
CA LEU A 10 -3.50 5.28 0.53
C LEU A 10 -2.58 6.02 1.51
N PHE A 11 -1.40 5.45 1.77
CA PHE A 11 -0.32 6.07 2.52
C PHE A 11 0.71 6.66 1.57
N ALA A 12 1.11 7.90 1.83
CA ALA A 12 2.29 8.48 1.21
C ALA A 12 3.52 8.09 2.03
N ALA A 13 4.55 7.59 1.35
CA ALA A 13 5.84 7.26 1.91
C ALA A 13 6.91 8.19 1.33
N ASP A 14 7.91 8.56 2.13
CA ASP A 14 9.01 9.43 1.68
C ASP A 14 10.13 8.67 0.96
N SER A 15 10.08 7.32 0.91
CA SER A 15 11.08 6.50 0.22
C SER A 15 10.55 5.11 -0.16
N ASP A 16 11.19 4.47 -1.14
CA ASP A 16 10.90 3.09 -1.56
C ASP A 16 11.07 2.10 -0.40
N ASP A 17 12.09 2.33 0.44
CA ASP A 17 12.36 1.52 1.62
C ASP A 17 11.24 1.63 2.66
N GLN A 18 10.66 2.83 2.85
CA GLN A 18 9.48 3.01 3.70
C GLN A 18 8.28 2.22 3.18
N VAL A 19 8.05 2.18 1.86
CA VAL A 19 6.97 1.38 1.27
C VAL A 19 7.19 -0.12 1.53
N ALA A 20 8.43 -0.59 1.36
CA ALA A 20 8.78 -1.99 1.64
C ALA A 20 8.64 -2.35 3.13
N ALA A 21 9.13 -1.47 4.02
CA ALA A 21 9.02 -1.63 5.47
C ALA A 21 7.55 -1.62 5.94
N TRP A 22 6.73 -0.72 5.40
CA TRP A 22 5.30 -0.67 5.64
C TRP A 22 4.61 -1.97 5.21
N HIS A 23 4.94 -2.48 4.02
CA HIS A 23 4.36 -3.73 3.51
C HIS A 23 4.77 -4.92 4.39
N ALA A 24 6.06 -5.04 4.74
CA ALA A 24 6.55 -6.09 5.62
C ALA A 24 5.91 -6.03 7.02
N ALA A 25 5.76 -4.83 7.59
CA ALA A 25 5.07 -4.64 8.86
C ALA A 25 3.58 -5.02 8.77
N GLY A 26 2.90 -4.66 7.68
CA GLY A 26 1.52 -5.05 7.43
C GLY A 26 1.35 -6.57 7.40
N LEU A 27 2.23 -7.28 6.69
CA LEU A 27 2.23 -8.75 6.66
C LEU A 27 2.49 -9.36 8.04
N ALA A 28 3.45 -8.82 8.79
CA ALA A 28 3.77 -9.31 10.13
C ALA A 28 2.62 -9.15 11.13
N ASN A 29 1.73 -8.16 10.91
CA ASN A 29 0.56 -7.90 11.74
C ASN A 29 -0.72 -8.62 11.25
N GLY A 30 -0.58 -9.63 10.39
CA GLY A 30 -1.71 -10.43 9.90
C GLY A 30 -2.36 -9.91 8.62
N GLY A 31 -1.78 -8.87 8.01
CA GLY A 31 -2.15 -8.44 6.68
C GLY A 31 -1.77 -9.47 5.61
N THR A 32 -2.51 -9.48 4.50
CA THR A 32 -2.23 -10.32 3.33
C THR A 32 -1.63 -9.49 2.20
N CYS A 33 -0.63 -10.04 1.53
CA CYS A 33 -0.01 -9.42 0.36
C CYS A 33 -1.02 -9.39 -0.80
N GLU A 34 -1.47 -8.21 -1.21
CA GLU A 34 -2.29 -8.02 -2.43
C GLU A 34 -1.47 -7.42 -3.59
N GLY A 35 -0.24 -6.97 -3.33
CA GLY A 35 0.68 -6.49 -4.35
C GLY A 35 2.04 -6.17 -3.75
N GLN A 36 3.09 -6.77 -4.31
CA GLN A 36 4.44 -6.59 -3.79
C GLN A 36 4.92 -5.14 -4.00
N PRO A 37 5.87 -4.66 -3.18
CA PRO A 37 6.51 -3.38 -3.37
C PRO A 37 7.27 -3.38 -4.71
N GLU A 38 6.78 -2.62 -5.67
CA GLU A 38 7.37 -2.54 -7.01
C GLU A 38 7.15 -1.16 -7.64
N PRO A 39 8.02 -0.76 -8.59
CA PRO A 39 7.79 0.44 -9.39
C PRO A 39 6.49 0.31 -10.20
N LYS A 40 5.66 1.34 -10.15
CA LYS A 40 4.38 1.44 -10.87
C LYS A 40 4.56 2.41 -12.04
N PRO A 41 4.93 1.90 -13.25
CA PRO A 41 5.15 2.76 -14.42
C PRO A 41 3.89 3.54 -14.84
N GLN A 42 2.71 3.01 -14.52
CA GLN A 42 1.41 3.66 -14.76
C GLN A 42 1.18 4.89 -13.85
N ALA A 43 1.91 5.00 -12.75
CA ALA A 43 1.84 6.07 -11.76
C ALA A 43 3.09 6.97 -11.82
N ARG A 44 3.52 7.34 -13.04
CA ARG A 44 4.72 8.17 -13.28
C ARG A 44 6.02 7.58 -12.72
N GLY A 45 6.08 6.27 -12.53
CA GLY A 45 7.24 5.59 -11.95
C GLY A 45 7.26 5.59 -10.41
N ALA A 46 6.17 5.99 -9.75
CA ALA A 46 6.03 5.88 -8.30
C ALA A 46 6.25 4.43 -7.83
N PHE A 47 6.87 4.24 -6.68
CA PHE A 47 7.06 2.94 -6.07
C PHE A 47 5.89 2.64 -5.15
N GLY A 48 5.22 1.49 -5.30
CA GLY A 48 4.01 1.21 -4.53
C GLY A 48 3.80 -0.25 -4.16
N ALA A 49 3.13 -0.47 -3.03
CA ALA A 49 2.75 -1.78 -2.51
C ALA A 49 1.27 -1.80 -2.10
N TYR A 50 0.69 -3.01 -2.04
CA TYR A 50 -0.71 -3.22 -1.65
C TYR A 50 -0.84 -4.33 -0.62
N LEU A 51 -1.69 -4.09 0.37
CA LEU A 51 -1.93 -4.99 1.49
C LEU A 51 -3.44 -5.05 1.80
N ARG A 52 -3.91 -6.19 2.30
CA ARG A 52 -5.25 -6.36 2.88
C ARG A 52 -5.13 -6.58 4.37
N ASP A 53 -5.74 -5.73 5.19
CA ASP A 53 -5.74 -5.99 6.64
C ASP A 53 -6.71 -7.13 7.02
N PRO A 54 -6.61 -7.66 8.26
CA PRO A 54 -7.51 -8.71 8.76
C PRO A 54 -8.99 -8.31 8.78
N ASP A 55 -9.26 -7.00 8.89
CA ASP A 55 -10.61 -6.43 8.84
C ASP A 55 -11.12 -6.28 7.40
N GLY A 56 -10.36 -6.74 6.40
CA GLY A 56 -10.73 -6.74 5.01
C GLY A 56 -10.66 -5.38 4.32
N ASN A 57 -9.99 -4.37 4.90
CA ASN A 57 -9.75 -3.10 4.22
C ASN A 57 -8.54 -3.18 3.29
N LYS A 58 -8.68 -2.58 2.12
CA LYS A 58 -7.60 -2.48 1.14
C LYS A 58 -6.72 -1.29 1.49
N LEU A 59 -5.44 -1.56 1.64
CA LEU A 59 -4.42 -0.57 1.99
C LEU A 59 -3.38 -0.53 0.87
N ALA A 60 -2.87 0.66 0.59
CA ALA A 60 -1.82 0.90 -0.39
C ALA A 60 -0.82 1.91 0.16
N ALA A 61 0.46 1.74 -0.14
CA ALA A 61 1.49 2.73 0.16
C ALA A 61 2.27 3.07 -1.10
N TYR A 62 2.55 4.35 -1.29
CA TYR A 62 3.27 4.85 -2.46
C TYR A 62 4.32 5.90 -2.08
N HIS A 63 5.47 5.82 -2.74
CA HIS A 63 6.50 6.86 -2.77
C HIS A 63 6.61 7.44 -4.17
N GLY A 64 6.73 8.77 -4.26
CA GLY A 64 6.82 9.48 -5.55
C GLY A 64 5.49 9.64 -6.28
N LEU A 65 4.36 9.38 -5.60
CA LEU A 65 3.04 9.67 -6.15
C LEU A 65 2.76 11.17 -6.01
N GLU A 66 2.98 11.94 -7.08
CA GLU A 66 2.55 13.33 -7.15
C GLU A 66 1.02 13.37 -7.26
N MET A 67 0.34 13.58 -6.12
CA MET A 67 -1.06 14.01 -6.12
C MET A 67 -1.07 15.50 -6.44
N GLY A 68 -1.35 15.82 -7.71
CA GLY A 68 -1.32 17.18 -8.25
C GLY A 68 -2.22 18.19 -7.54
#